data_AF-A0A161U8N8-F1
#
_entry.id   AF-A0A161U8N8-F1
#
_cell.length_a   1.000
_cell.length_b   1.000
_cell.length_c   1.000
_cell.angle_alpha   90.00
_cell.angle_beta   90.00
_cell.angle_gamma   90.00
#
_symmetry.space_group_name_H-M   'P 1'
#
loop_
_entity.id
_entity.type
_entity.pdbx_description
1 polymer ?
#
loop_
_entity_poly.entity_id
_entity_poly.type
_entity_poly.pdbx_seq_one_letter_code
_entity_poly.pdbx_strand_id
1 'polypeptide(L)'
;MTTTARVAAAGAGSEHRLGTTTLQVTDAGGAPLADTEVVVEQTRHAFTFGNIGFDLVGLANGRGEAGDEELGERYVEVFNAATLPFYWRDFEPEPGRPRTDELRRAAEWFRDRGVAVKGHPLAWHTLAPQWLLDRPLDEVEDTLRERIRRDAGGFADLIDTWDAINEVVIMPVFEAEENAITPLARERGRIHMIRLAFEEARAANPKATLLLNDFDLSSAYECLIEGVLEAGIRLDAIGLQTHMHQGFRGEEALVKIADRFARYGLPLHFTETSLVSGDLMPRHIVDLNDWQVDEWPSTPEGEARQADELERHYRALVGHPAVESITYWGITDRGAWLNAPIGLLRADGTPKPSFDALRDLVKGEWWMPPTTTRTDAAGRVAVRGFAGDYAVRPARATDAAAATFTVARGADAEASVSL
;
A
#
# COMPACT_ATOMS: atom_id res chain seq x y z
N MET A 1 3.66 -7.82 40.02
CA MET A 1 4.33 -7.87 38.70
C MET A 1 3.23 -7.80 37.67
N THR A 2 3.30 -6.85 36.75
CA THR A 2 2.27 -6.68 35.71
C THR A 2 2.43 -7.78 34.67
N THR A 3 1.33 -8.50 34.38
CA THR A 3 1.30 -9.53 33.34
C THR A 3 1.50 -8.88 31.97
N THR A 4 2.28 -9.52 31.09
CA THR A 4 2.52 -9.01 29.74
C THR A 4 1.95 -9.96 28.69
N ALA A 5 0.98 -9.50 27.89
CA ALA A 5 0.61 -10.15 26.64
C ALA A 5 1.61 -9.77 25.54
N ARG A 6 2.10 -10.74 24.78
CA ARG A 6 3.15 -10.54 23.76
C ARG A 6 2.80 -11.24 22.46
N VAL A 7 3.18 -10.62 21.35
CA VAL A 7 3.26 -11.31 20.05
C VAL A 7 4.28 -12.45 20.15
N ALA A 8 4.02 -13.56 19.45
CA ALA A 8 4.73 -14.83 19.61
C ALA A 8 6.23 -14.75 19.29
N ALA A 9 6.62 -13.96 18.28
CA ALA A 9 8.01 -13.67 17.96
C ALA A 9 8.08 -12.41 17.08
N ALA A 10 9.05 -11.54 17.32
CA ALA A 10 9.43 -10.56 16.32
C ALA A 10 10.63 -11.10 15.53
N GLY A 11 10.50 -11.21 14.21
CA GLY A 11 11.61 -11.57 13.35
C GLY A 11 12.78 -10.58 13.49
N ALA A 12 14.01 -11.07 13.29
CA ALA A 12 15.22 -10.25 13.36
C ALA A 12 15.07 -8.96 12.51
N GLY A 13 15.38 -7.81 13.10
CA GLY A 13 15.30 -6.49 12.45
C GLY A 13 13.97 -5.74 12.61
N SER A 14 12.87 -6.43 13.00
CA SER A 14 11.55 -5.80 13.15
C SER A 14 11.24 -5.23 14.54
N GLU A 15 12.16 -5.31 15.49
CA GLU A 15 11.95 -4.85 16.89
C GLU A 15 11.51 -3.39 16.98
N HIS A 16 12.02 -2.53 16.09
CA HIS A 16 11.63 -1.12 16.05
C HIS A 16 10.17 -0.91 15.65
N ARG A 17 9.48 -1.92 15.11
CA ARG A 17 8.03 -1.92 14.79
C ARG A 17 7.16 -2.21 16.01
N LEU A 18 7.76 -2.71 17.08
CA LEU A 18 7.02 -3.09 18.28
C LEU A 18 6.89 -1.90 19.22
N GLY A 19 5.85 -1.93 20.04
CA GLY A 19 5.68 -1.02 21.16
C GLY A 19 5.12 -1.76 22.37
N THR A 20 5.08 -1.06 23.50
CA THR A 20 4.38 -1.54 24.71
C THR A 20 3.34 -0.51 25.11
N THR A 21 2.14 -0.98 25.43
CA THR A 21 1.12 -0.16 26.09
C THR A 21 0.67 -0.83 27.37
N THR A 22 0.86 -0.14 28.49
CA THR A 22 0.32 -0.56 29.79
C THR A 22 -1.09 -0.05 29.91
N LEU A 23 -2.04 -0.97 29.86
CA LEU A 23 -3.47 -0.70 29.88
C LEU A 23 -4.00 -0.79 31.30
N GLN A 24 -4.58 0.30 31.81
CA GLN A 24 -5.38 0.33 33.02
C GLN A 24 -6.83 -0.03 32.67
N VAL A 25 -7.28 -1.19 33.12
CA VAL A 25 -8.62 -1.71 32.87
C VAL A 25 -9.50 -1.45 34.10
N THR A 26 -10.63 -0.78 33.90
CA THR A 26 -11.61 -0.47 34.95
C THR A 26 -12.99 -1.01 34.61
N ASP A 27 -13.85 -1.11 35.63
CA ASP A 27 -15.28 -1.27 35.42
C ASP A 27 -15.95 0.07 35.05
N ALA A 28 -17.24 0.03 34.73
CA ALA A 28 -18.04 1.22 34.43
C ALA A 28 -18.10 2.25 35.57
N GLY A 29 -17.77 1.86 36.81
CA GLY A 29 -17.66 2.75 37.97
C GLY A 29 -16.27 3.37 38.13
N GLY A 30 -15.31 3.03 37.27
CA GLY A 30 -13.91 3.48 37.34
C GLY A 30 -13.06 2.70 38.35
N ALA A 31 -13.58 1.63 38.96
CA ALA A 31 -12.80 0.79 39.86
C ALA A 31 -11.90 -0.14 39.04
N PRO A 32 -10.62 -0.35 39.44
CA PRO A 32 -9.74 -1.26 38.73
C PRO A 32 -10.28 -2.69 38.71
N LEU A 33 -10.30 -3.30 37.52
CA LEU A 33 -10.61 -4.72 37.37
C LEU A 33 -9.38 -5.54 37.73
N ALA A 34 -9.13 -5.68 39.04
CA ALA A 34 -8.01 -6.45 39.56
C ALA A 34 -8.17 -7.94 39.23
N ASP A 35 -7.05 -8.62 38.93
CA ASP A 35 -7.02 -10.09 38.91
C ASP A 35 -8.08 -10.71 37.98
N THR A 36 -8.36 -10.05 36.85
CA THR A 36 -9.45 -10.37 35.93
C THR A 36 -8.90 -10.88 34.61
N GLU A 37 -9.48 -11.96 34.09
CA GLU A 37 -9.13 -12.49 32.76
C GLU A 37 -9.75 -11.62 31.66
N VAL A 38 -8.89 -11.14 30.76
CA VAL A 38 -9.26 -10.37 29.57
C VAL A 38 -8.66 -11.04 28.34
N VAL A 39 -9.30 -10.83 27.19
CA VAL A 39 -8.75 -11.18 25.88
C VAL A 39 -8.29 -9.89 25.22
N VAL A 40 -7.03 -9.87 24.78
CA VAL A 40 -6.45 -8.80 23.97
C VAL A 40 -6.20 -9.33 22.57
N GLU A 41 -6.56 -8.56 21.55
CA GLU A 41 -6.31 -8.89 20.16
C GLU A 41 -5.89 -7.64 19.37
N GLN A 42 -5.03 -7.83 18.38
CA GLN A 42 -4.77 -6.78 17.40
C GLN A 42 -5.93 -6.73 16.41
N THR A 43 -6.32 -5.53 15.99
CA THR A 43 -7.41 -5.32 15.04
C THR A 43 -6.94 -4.64 13.75
N ARG A 44 -5.80 -3.93 13.79
CA ARG A 44 -5.21 -3.32 12.59
C ARG A 44 -3.70 -3.13 12.75
N HIS A 45 -2.95 -3.29 11.66
CA HIS A 45 -1.55 -2.89 11.58
C HIS A 45 -1.43 -1.37 11.33
N ALA A 46 -0.46 -0.72 11.96
CA ALA A 46 -0.03 0.63 11.58
C ALA A 46 0.81 0.61 10.29
N PHE A 47 1.62 -0.44 10.08
CA PHE A 47 2.33 -0.65 8.82
C PHE A 47 1.34 -0.98 7.69
N THR A 48 1.58 -0.43 6.51
CA THR A 48 0.68 -0.63 5.37
C THR A 48 1.10 -1.85 4.56
N PHE A 49 0.30 -2.90 4.62
CA PHE A 49 0.37 -4.07 3.75
C PHE A 49 -0.72 -3.92 2.68
N GLY A 50 -0.31 -3.47 1.49
CA GLY A 50 -1.21 -3.13 0.40
C GLY A 50 -1.19 -4.12 -0.76
N ASN A 51 -2.25 -4.08 -1.57
CA ASN A 51 -2.30 -4.68 -2.91
C ASN A 51 -3.09 -3.77 -3.86
N ILE A 52 -3.03 -4.00 -5.18
CA ILE A 52 -3.98 -3.36 -6.09
C ILE A 52 -5.40 -3.90 -5.85
N GLY A 53 -6.38 -3.02 -5.84
CA GLY A 53 -7.79 -3.36 -5.68
C GLY A 53 -8.53 -3.52 -7.01
N PHE A 54 -7.80 -3.61 -8.13
CA PHE A 54 -8.35 -3.47 -9.48
C PHE A 54 -9.35 -4.59 -9.78
N ASP A 55 -8.98 -5.82 -9.41
CA ASP A 55 -9.79 -7.03 -9.60
C ASP A 55 -11.14 -6.98 -8.85
N LEU A 56 -11.24 -6.13 -7.81
CA LEU A 56 -12.43 -6.03 -6.95
C LEU A 56 -13.33 -4.83 -7.30
N VAL A 57 -12.94 -3.99 -8.27
CA VAL A 57 -13.78 -2.87 -8.75
C VAL A 57 -15.09 -3.40 -9.33
N GLY A 58 -15.05 -4.48 -10.11
CA GLY A 58 -16.24 -5.13 -10.66
C GLY A 58 -17.20 -5.61 -9.56
N LEU A 59 -16.67 -6.35 -8.58
CA LEU A 59 -17.42 -6.83 -7.42
C LEU A 59 -18.08 -5.70 -6.63
N ALA A 60 -17.32 -4.67 -6.27
CA ALA A 60 -17.82 -3.51 -5.52
C ALA A 60 -18.94 -2.74 -6.25
N ASN A 61 -19.03 -2.91 -7.58
CA ASN A 61 -20.03 -2.30 -8.44
C ASN A 61 -21.17 -3.25 -8.82
N GLY A 62 -21.30 -4.41 -8.16
CA GLY A 62 -22.36 -5.38 -8.42
C GLY A 62 -22.19 -6.15 -9.74
N ARG A 63 -20.97 -6.18 -10.28
CA ARG A 63 -20.58 -6.91 -11.50
C ARG A 63 -19.53 -7.99 -11.20
N GLY A 64 -19.57 -8.54 -9.99
CA GLY A 64 -18.65 -9.61 -9.58
C GLY A 64 -18.81 -10.85 -10.45
N GLU A 65 -17.68 -11.47 -10.76
CA GLU A 65 -17.59 -12.75 -11.46
C GLU A 65 -17.48 -13.92 -10.46
N ALA A 66 -17.54 -15.14 -10.98
CA ALA A 66 -17.33 -16.32 -10.15
C ALA A 66 -15.92 -16.28 -9.51
N GLY A 67 -15.88 -16.46 -8.19
CA GLY A 67 -14.66 -16.40 -7.38
C GLY A 67 -14.31 -15.02 -6.82
N ASP A 68 -14.98 -13.94 -7.23
CA ASP A 68 -14.62 -12.59 -6.78
C ASP A 68 -14.92 -12.35 -5.30
N GLU A 69 -15.99 -12.94 -4.77
CA GLU A 69 -16.30 -12.85 -3.33
C GLU A 69 -15.19 -13.53 -2.50
N GLU A 70 -14.75 -14.72 -2.90
CA GLU A 70 -13.62 -15.41 -2.24
C GLU A 70 -12.32 -14.62 -2.40
N LEU A 71 -12.07 -14.04 -3.58
CA LEU A 71 -10.93 -13.14 -3.80
C LEU A 71 -10.97 -11.96 -2.84
N GLY A 72 -12.15 -11.37 -2.63
CA GLY A 72 -12.38 -10.28 -1.68
C GLY A 72 -12.12 -10.69 -0.24
N GLU A 73 -12.56 -11.89 0.18
CA GLU A 73 -12.28 -12.45 1.52
C GLU A 73 -10.78 -12.68 1.72
N ARG A 74 -10.09 -13.28 0.75
CA ARG A 74 -8.64 -13.48 0.77
C ARG A 74 -7.86 -12.16 0.77
N TYR A 75 -8.39 -11.14 0.10
CA TYR A 75 -7.80 -9.81 0.09
C TYR A 75 -7.77 -9.23 1.50
N VAL A 76 -8.93 -9.16 2.16
CA VAL A 76 -9.07 -8.52 3.49
C VAL A 76 -8.46 -9.37 4.62
N GLU A 77 -8.24 -10.66 4.37
CA GLU A 77 -7.48 -11.55 5.25
C GLU A 77 -6.05 -11.03 5.45
N VAL A 78 -5.40 -10.50 4.41
CA VAL A 78 -3.97 -10.14 4.44
C VAL A 78 -3.74 -8.63 4.38
N PHE A 79 -4.44 -7.93 3.50
CA PHE A 79 -4.14 -6.54 3.16
C PHE A 79 -4.99 -5.54 3.94
N ASN A 80 -4.36 -4.46 4.41
CA ASN A 80 -5.03 -3.34 5.09
C ASN A 80 -5.04 -2.05 4.23
N ALA A 81 -4.55 -2.11 3.00
CA ALA A 81 -4.68 -1.02 2.03
C ALA A 81 -4.90 -1.52 0.58
N ALA A 82 -5.64 -0.73 -0.20
CA ALA A 82 -5.92 -0.97 -1.60
C ALA A 82 -5.53 0.22 -2.47
N THR A 83 -4.84 -0.05 -3.58
CA THR A 83 -4.60 0.94 -4.63
C THR A 83 -5.69 0.83 -5.70
N LEU A 84 -6.37 1.93 -6.02
CA LEU A 84 -7.41 1.99 -7.05
C LEU A 84 -6.91 2.66 -8.34
N PRO A 85 -7.39 2.23 -9.53
CA PRO A 85 -6.83 2.63 -10.81
C PRO A 85 -7.47 3.93 -11.31
N PHE A 86 -6.80 5.05 -11.09
CA PHE A 86 -7.13 6.35 -11.67
C PHE A 86 -6.42 6.60 -13.01
N TYR A 87 -6.07 5.54 -13.76
CA TYR A 87 -5.47 5.69 -15.10
C TYR A 87 -6.35 6.57 -15.99
N TRP A 88 -5.81 7.72 -16.42
CA TRP A 88 -6.64 8.83 -16.86
C TRP A 88 -7.49 8.48 -18.09
N ARG A 89 -6.94 7.78 -19.08
CA ARG A 89 -7.69 7.35 -20.26
C ARG A 89 -8.91 6.49 -19.92
N ASP A 90 -8.77 5.54 -19.00
CA ASP A 90 -9.84 4.60 -18.67
C ASP A 90 -10.82 5.20 -17.66
N PHE A 91 -10.29 6.01 -16.73
CA PHE A 91 -11.07 6.73 -15.74
C PHE A 91 -11.90 7.85 -16.37
N GLU A 92 -11.37 8.57 -17.35
CA GLU A 92 -12.04 9.67 -18.07
C GLU A 92 -11.94 9.46 -19.60
N PRO A 93 -12.74 8.51 -20.13
CA PRO A 93 -12.68 8.15 -21.55
C PRO A 93 -13.15 9.29 -22.47
N GLU A 94 -14.00 10.18 -21.97
CA GLU A 94 -14.49 11.37 -22.66
C GLU A 94 -14.21 12.62 -21.81
N PRO A 95 -13.89 13.78 -22.43
CA PRO A 95 -13.61 15.01 -21.70
C PRO A 95 -14.74 15.38 -20.72
N GLY A 96 -14.42 15.57 -19.45
CA GLY A 96 -15.38 15.96 -18.41
C GLY A 96 -16.34 14.86 -17.98
N ARG A 97 -16.11 13.60 -18.37
CA ARG A 97 -16.98 12.45 -18.02
C ARG A 97 -16.18 11.34 -17.33
N PRO A 98 -15.62 11.61 -16.14
CA PRO A 98 -14.93 10.59 -15.36
C PRO A 98 -15.90 9.53 -14.81
N ARG A 99 -15.43 8.30 -14.67
CA ARG A 99 -16.11 7.18 -14.00
C ARG A 99 -15.99 7.29 -12.47
N THR A 100 -16.23 8.49 -11.93
CA THR A 100 -16.04 8.81 -10.50
C THR A 100 -16.87 7.90 -9.59
N ASP A 101 -18.13 7.67 -9.93
CA ASP A 101 -19.04 6.86 -9.10
C ASP A 101 -18.58 5.40 -8.98
N GLU A 102 -17.91 4.89 -10.00
CA GLU A 102 -17.41 3.52 -10.02
C GLU A 102 -16.27 3.32 -9.02
N LEU A 103 -15.27 4.21 -9.03
CA LEU A 103 -14.17 4.17 -8.07
C LEU A 103 -14.59 4.61 -6.67
N ARG A 104 -15.60 5.46 -6.54
CA ARG A 104 -16.17 5.80 -5.22
C ARG A 104 -16.77 4.58 -4.55
N ARG A 105 -17.61 3.81 -5.24
CA ARG A 105 -18.19 2.57 -4.70
C ARG A 105 -17.11 1.54 -4.36
N ALA A 106 -16.08 1.42 -5.19
CA ALA A 106 -14.93 0.56 -4.88
C ALA A 106 -14.20 1.02 -3.61
N ALA A 107 -13.93 2.32 -3.46
CA ALA A 107 -13.27 2.85 -2.29
C ALA A 107 -14.11 2.67 -1.01
N GLU A 108 -15.43 2.90 -1.08
CA GLU A 108 -16.36 2.63 0.02
C GLU A 108 -16.37 1.14 0.39
N TRP A 109 -16.41 0.24 -0.59
CA TRP A 109 -16.37 -1.22 -0.37
C TRP A 109 -15.14 -1.66 0.43
N PHE A 110 -13.96 -1.10 0.12
CA PHE A 110 -12.72 -1.35 0.86
C PHE A 110 -12.75 -0.72 2.27
N ARG A 111 -13.22 0.53 2.38
CA ARG A 111 -13.28 1.25 3.66
C ARG A 111 -14.21 0.60 4.67
N ASP A 112 -15.37 0.10 4.21
CA ASP A 112 -16.33 -0.65 5.03
C ASP A 112 -15.75 -1.96 5.57
N ARG A 113 -14.67 -2.46 4.94
CA ARG A 113 -13.91 -3.65 5.35
C ARG A 113 -12.61 -3.32 6.10
N GLY A 114 -12.43 -2.08 6.51
CA GLY A 114 -11.25 -1.63 7.26
C GLY A 114 -9.98 -1.48 6.41
N VAL A 115 -10.11 -1.52 5.08
CA VAL A 115 -9.01 -1.35 4.14
C VAL A 115 -8.88 0.13 3.76
N ALA A 116 -7.70 0.71 3.98
CA ALA A 116 -7.40 2.08 3.55
C ALA A 116 -7.26 2.14 2.02
N VAL A 117 -7.55 3.29 1.41
CA VAL A 117 -7.54 3.40 -0.06
C VAL A 117 -6.52 4.44 -0.50
N LYS A 118 -5.75 4.08 -1.52
CA LYS A 118 -4.79 4.92 -2.25
C LYS A 118 -5.25 5.08 -3.69
N GLY A 119 -5.15 6.29 -4.24
CA GLY A 119 -5.40 6.54 -5.66
C GLY A 119 -4.10 6.56 -6.48
N HIS A 120 -4.11 5.89 -7.63
CA HIS A 120 -2.96 5.78 -8.51
C HIS A 120 -3.34 5.95 -9.99
N PRO A 121 -2.78 6.93 -10.73
CA PRO A 121 -2.17 8.18 -10.24
C PRO A 121 -2.95 9.44 -10.67
N LEU A 122 -2.59 10.58 -10.07
CA LEU A 122 -3.14 11.90 -10.42
C LEU A 122 -2.46 12.54 -11.64
N ALA A 123 -1.25 12.13 -12.01
CA ALA A 123 -0.61 12.59 -13.25
C ALA A 123 0.35 11.52 -13.75
N TRP A 124 0.20 11.11 -15.01
CA TRP A 124 1.08 10.13 -15.67
C TRP A 124 0.99 10.29 -17.18
N HIS A 125 2.05 9.92 -17.88
CA HIS A 125 2.15 10.03 -19.33
C HIS A 125 1.56 8.81 -20.04
N THR A 126 1.77 7.61 -19.49
CA THR A 126 1.14 6.38 -19.96
C THR A 126 -0.34 6.41 -19.66
N LEU A 127 -1.15 5.88 -20.57
CA LEU A 127 -2.61 5.90 -20.46
C LEU A 127 -3.16 7.32 -20.24
N ALA A 128 -2.50 8.35 -20.78
CA ALA A 128 -3.12 9.67 -20.91
C ALA A 128 -4.25 9.60 -21.96
N PRO A 129 -5.34 10.36 -21.81
CA PRO A 129 -6.43 10.32 -22.76
C PRO A 129 -6.03 10.83 -24.14
N GLN A 130 -6.41 10.07 -25.17
CA GLN A 130 -6.08 10.39 -26.57
C GLN A 130 -6.80 11.65 -27.08
N TRP A 131 -7.90 12.06 -26.42
CA TRP A 131 -8.62 13.30 -26.75
C TRP A 131 -7.85 14.59 -26.37
N LEU A 132 -6.73 14.47 -25.64
CA LEU A 132 -5.78 15.56 -25.38
C LEU A 132 -4.77 15.76 -26.51
N LEU A 133 -4.63 14.80 -27.43
CA LEU A 133 -3.74 14.97 -28.57
C LEU A 133 -4.17 16.18 -29.42
N ASP A 134 -3.18 16.79 -30.06
CA ASP A 134 -3.32 18.01 -30.88
C ASP A 134 -3.82 19.27 -30.15
N ARG A 135 -4.06 19.20 -28.83
CA ARG A 135 -4.39 20.37 -28.02
C ARG A 135 -3.14 21.23 -27.77
N PRO A 136 -3.28 22.56 -27.71
CA PRO A 136 -2.19 23.43 -27.23
C PRO A 136 -1.73 23.00 -25.83
N LEU A 137 -0.43 23.07 -25.57
CA LEU A 137 0.14 22.60 -24.30
C LEU A 137 -0.40 23.35 -23.07
N ASP A 138 -0.73 24.64 -23.22
CA ASP A 138 -1.43 25.41 -22.18
C ASP A 138 -2.80 24.79 -21.83
N GLU A 139 -3.57 24.35 -22.83
CA GLU A 139 -4.89 23.70 -22.63
C GLU A 139 -4.73 22.31 -21.98
N VAL A 140 -3.69 21.56 -22.36
CA VAL A 140 -3.36 20.27 -21.72
C VAL A 140 -3.01 20.47 -20.24
N GLU A 141 -2.21 21.50 -19.94
CA GLU A 141 -1.83 21.84 -18.57
C GLU A 141 -3.04 22.24 -17.72
N ASP A 142 -3.90 23.11 -18.23
CA ASP A 142 -5.12 23.55 -17.54
C ASP A 142 -6.05 22.36 -17.28
N THR A 143 -6.23 21.49 -18.28
CA THR A 143 -7.05 20.28 -18.14
C THR A 143 -6.48 19.32 -17.08
N LEU A 144 -5.15 19.18 -17.03
CA LEU A 144 -4.49 18.39 -15.99
C LEU A 144 -4.72 18.99 -14.59
N ARG A 145 -4.59 20.32 -14.42
CA ARG A 145 -4.88 20.99 -13.14
C ARG A 145 -6.33 20.75 -12.70
N GLU A 146 -7.28 20.91 -13.61
CA GLU A 146 -8.70 20.70 -13.34
C GLU A 146 -8.99 19.26 -12.91
N ARG A 147 -8.42 18.28 -13.61
CA ARG A 147 -8.52 16.87 -13.22
C ARG A 147 -7.99 16.63 -11.80
N ILE A 148 -6.78 17.12 -11.53
CA ILE A 148 -6.13 16.88 -10.23
C ILE A 148 -6.97 17.47 -9.09
N ARG A 149 -7.48 18.70 -9.25
CA ARG A 149 -8.37 19.31 -8.26
C ARG A 149 -9.67 18.52 -8.10
N ARG A 150 -10.30 18.11 -9.20
CA ARG A 150 -11.55 17.34 -9.21
C ARG A 150 -11.38 16.01 -8.47
N ASP A 151 -10.33 15.26 -8.78
CA ASP A 151 -10.15 13.90 -8.29
C ASP A 151 -9.64 13.91 -6.84
N ALA A 152 -8.61 14.70 -6.52
CA ALA A 152 -8.10 14.79 -5.15
C ALA A 152 -9.14 15.39 -4.18
N GLY A 153 -9.87 16.44 -4.61
CA GLY A 153 -10.90 17.08 -3.79
C GLY A 153 -12.19 16.26 -3.71
N GLY A 154 -12.62 15.67 -4.82
CA GLY A 154 -13.84 14.86 -4.89
C GLY A 154 -13.79 13.61 -4.01
N PHE A 155 -12.60 13.04 -3.80
CA PHE A 155 -12.40 11.85 -2.98
C PHE A 155 -11.84 12.13 -1.58
N ALA A 156 -11.76 13.39 -1.14
CA ALA A 156 -11.29 13.73 0.20
C ALA A 156 -12.07 12.98 1.31
N ASP A 157 -11.37 12.61 2.39
CA ASP A 157 -11.84 11.77 3.52
C ASP A 157 -12.17 10.30 3.15
N LEU A 158 -12.24 9.97 1.86
CA LEU A 158 -12.39 8.60 1.34
C LEU A 158 -11.06 8.03 0.82
N ILE A 159 -10.32 8.83 0.05
CA ILE A 159 -8.97 8.54 -0.47
C ILE A 159 -8.08 9.75 -0.14
N ASP A 160 -7.27 9.58 0.89
CA ASP A 160 -6.33 10.61 1.36
C ASP A 160 -4.88 10.27 1.05
N THR A 161 -4.59 9.22 0.28
CA THR A 161 -3.23 8.89 -0.17
C THR A 161 -3.20 8.80 -1.68
N TRP A 162 -2.27 9.51 -2.32
CA TRP A 162 -2.19 9.57 -3.77
C TRP A 162 -0.76 9.47 -4.27
N ASP A 163 -0.56 8.70 -5.35
CA ASP A 163 0.55 8.98 -6.25
C ASP A 163 0.19 10.26 -7.01
N ALA A 164 0.73 11.38 -6.54
CA ALA A 164 0.42 12.69 -7.11
C ALA A 164 0.90 12.77 -8.56
N ILE A 165 2.05 12.16 -8.83
CA ILE A 165 2.61 12.06 -10.18
C ILE A 165 3.50 10.81 -10.27
N ASN A 166 3.44 10.13 -11.41
CA ASN A 166 4.08 8.85 -11.65
C ASN A 166 5.16 8.95 -12.75
N GLU A 167 6.31 8.31 -12.52
CA GLU A 167 7.37 8.04 -13.51
C GLU A 167 7.93 9.29 -14.20
N VAL A 168 8.21 10.30 -13.39
CA VAL A 168 8.62 11.63 -13.87
C VAL A 168 10.03 11.62 -14.46
N VAL A 169 10.88 10.66 -14.06
CA VAL A 169 12.24 10.55 -14.60
C VAL A 169 12.19 10.39 -16.13
N ILE A 170 11.36 9.49 -16.65
CA ILE A 170 11.24 9.25 -18.09
C ILE A 170 10.20 10.13 -18.79
N MET A 171 9.27 10.75 -18.04
CA MET A 171 8.11 11.47 -18.60
C MET A 171 8.41 12.41 -19.79
N PRO A 172 9.48 13.24 -19.80
CA PRO A 172 9.77 14.15 -20.93
C PRO A 172 10.34 13.46 -22.19
N VAL A 173 10.77 12.21 -22.06
CA VAL A 173 11.46 11.40 -23.08
C VAL A 173 10.79 10.04 -23.31
N PHE A 174 9.56 9.87 -22.83
CA PHE A 174 8.78 8.66 -23.01
C PHE A 174 8.35 8.51 -24.47
N GLU A 175 8.56 7.31 -25.04
CA GLU A 175 8.36 7.03 -26.47
C GLU A 175 7.51 5.77 -26.73
N ALA A 176 7.15 4.99 -25.69
CA ALA A 176 6.40 3.75 -25.88
C ALA A 176 4.95 3.99 -26.34
N GLU A 177 4.40 5.19 -26.10
CA GLU A 177 3.08 5.59 -26.56
C GLU A 177 3.00 7.11 -26.82
N GLU A 178 2.31 7.50 -27.89
CA GLU A 178 1.98 8.90 -28.17
C GLU A 178 0.96 9.44 -27.17
N ASN A 179 1.30 10.56 -26.52
CA ASN A 179 0.49 11.19 -25.49
C ASN A 179 0.77 12.69 -25.39
N ALA A 180 -0.16 13.44 -24.78
CA ALA A 180 -0.05 14.90 -24.63
C ALA A 180 0.79 15.35 -23.41
N ILE A 181 1.11 14.46 -22.48
CA ILE A 181 1.80 14.79 -21.22
C ILE A 181 3.32 14.84 -21.40
N THR A 182 3.89 13.93 -22.18
CA THR A 182 5.32 13.92 -22.55
C THR A 182 5.78 15.25 -23.18
N PRO A 183 5.14 15.80 -24.22
CA PRO A 183 5.55 17.08 -24.79
C PRO A 183 5.35 18.24 -23.80
N LEU A 184 4.29 18.23 -22.99
CA LEU A 184 4.08 19.21 -21.92
C LEU A 184 5.25 19.16 -20.91
N ALA A 185 5.61 17.98 -20.42
CA ALA A 185 6.71 17.79 -19.48
C ALA A 185 8.08 18.16 -20.09
N ARG A 186 8.25 17.98 -21.39
CA ARG A 186 9.44 18.40 -22.13
C ARG A 186 9.56 19.92 -22.23
N GLU A 187 8.46 20.62 -22.47
CA GLU A 187 8.45 22.09 -22.54
C GLU A 187 8.59 22.73 -21.14
N ARG A 188 7.82 22.24 -20.17
CA ARG A 188 7.73 22.84 -18.83
C ARG A 188 8.82 22.36 -17.86
N GLY A 189 9.34 21.16 -18.08
CA GLY A 189 10.31 20.51 -17.21
C GLY A 189 9.67 19.73 -16.05
N ARG A 190 10.43 18.74 -15.54
CA ARG A 190 10.00 17.80 -14.49
C ARG A 190 9.54 18.48 -13.20
N ILE A 191 10.30 19.47 -12.72
CA ILE A 191 9.99 20.19 -11.47
C ILE A 191 8.66 20.95 -11.56
N HIS A 192 8.34 21.53 -12.72
CA HIS A 192 7.05 22.19 -12.95
C HIS A 192 5.90 21.19 -12.88
N MET A 193 6.03 20.04 -13.56
CA MET A 193 5.00 19.00 -13.54
C MET A 193 4.74 18.47 -12.13
N ILE A 194 5.81 18.24 -11.36
CA ILE A 194 5.70 17.82 -9.96
C ILE A 194 5.04 18.92 -9.12
N ARG A 195 5.46 20.17 -9.24
CA ARG A 195 4.84 21.29 -8.51
C ARG A 195 3.35 21.37 -8.80
N LEU A 196 2.99 21.34 -10.08
CA LEU A 196 1.60 21.35 -10.53
C LEU A 196 0.81 20.24 -9.84
N ALA A 197 1.27 18.99 -9.92
CA ALA A 197 0.53 17.88 -9.35
C ALA A 197 0.38 17.97 -7.82
N PHE A 198 1.47 18.31 -7.12
CA PHE A 198 1.47 18.38 -5.66
C PHE A 198 0.67 19.56 -5.11
N GLU A 199 0.85 20.76 -5.66
CA GLU A 199 0.18 21.96 -5.14
C GLU A 199 -1.32 21.93 -5.43
N GLU A 200 -1.74 21.44 -6.60
CA GLU A 200 -3.15 21.34 -6.95
C GLU A 200 -3.88 20.27 -6.12
N ALA A 201 -3.25 19.10 -5.93
CA ALA A 201 -3.81 18.04 -5.09
C ALA A 201 -3.91 18.50 -3.63
N ARG A 202 -2.87 19.19 -3.11
CA ARG A 202 -2.86 19.75 -1.75
C ARG A 202 -3.92 20.82 -1.55
N ALA A 203 -4.09 21.70 -2.54
CA ALA A 203 -5.10 22.76 -2.47
C ALA A 203 -6.52 22.18 -2.43
N ALA A 204 -6.77 21.09 -3.15
CA ALA A 204 -8.06 20.41 -3.18
C ALA A 204 -8.29 19.51 -1.94
N ASN A 205 -7.24 18.86 -1.42
CA ASN A 205 -7.28 18.06 -0.19
C ASN A 205 -6.05 18.35 0.69
N PRO A 206 -6.15 19.28 1.67
CA PRO A 206 -5.03 19.63 2.55
C PRO A 206 -4.56 18.51 3.48
N LYS A 207 -5.37 17.46 3.68
CA LYS A 207 -5.03 16.30 4.53
C LYS A 207 -4.36 15.17 3.76
N ALA A 208 -4.29 15.26 2.42
CA ALA A 208 -3.75 14.19 1.61
C ALA A 208 -2.28 13.88 1.98
N THR A 209 -1.88 12.63 1.83
CA THR A 209 -0.50 12.15 1.77
C THR A 209 -0.15 12.00 0.30
N LEU A 210 0.79 12.81 -0.20
CA LEU A 210 1.17 12.85 -1.61
C LEU A 210 2.54 12.23 -1.83
N LEU A 211 2.58 11.26 -2.74
CA LEU A 211 3.76 10.52 -3.14
C LEU A 211 4.26 10.98 -4.51
N LEU A 212 5.59 11.04 -4.64
CA LEU A 212 6.28 11.00 -5.92
C LEU A 212 6.63 9.53 -6.15
N ASN A 213 6.16 8.93 -7.24
CA ASN A 213 6.31 7.50 -7.51
C ASN A 213 7.11 7.26 -8.79
N ASP A 214 8.08 6.34 -8.77
CA ASP A 214 8.91 6.05 -9.95
C ASP A 214 9.51 4.63 -9.88
N PHE A 215 9.80 4.04 -11.06
CA PHE A 215 10.55 2.78 -11.19
C PHE A 215 12.04 2.98 -11.47
N ASP A 216 12.45 4.15 -11.97
CA ASP A 216 13.86 4.45 -12.17
C ASP A 216 14.49 4.79 -10.81
N LEU A 217 15.01 3.78 -10.12
CA LEU A 217 15.63 3.95 -8.80
C LEU A 217 17.14 4.31 -8.89
N SER A 218 17.60 4.83 -10.04
CA SER A 218 18.97 5.27 -10.25
C SER A 218 19.26 6.62 -9.61
N SER A 219 20.44 7.18 -9.87
CA SER A 219 20.78 8.54 -9.44
C SER A 219 19.92 9.62 -10.12
N ALA A 220 19.26 9.32 -11.24
CA ALA A 220 18.36 10.26 -11.89
C ALA A 220 17.18 10.64 -10.98
N TYR A 221 16.64 9.66 -10.24
CA TYR A 221 15.55 9.91 -9.30
C TYR A 221 16.02 10.60 -8.02
N GLU A 222 17.22 10.27 -7.53
CA GLU A 222 17.85 11.03 -6.43
C GLU A 222 17.99 12.51 -6.78
N CYS A 223 18.57 12.83 -7.94
CA CYS A 223 18.68 14.21 -8.42
C CYS A 223 17.32 14.89 -8.58
N LEU A 224 16.29 14.15 -9.00
CA LEU A 224 14.94 14.68 -9.13
C LEU A 224 14.35 15.05 -7.77
N ILE A 225 14.44 14.15 -6.77
CA ILE A 225 13.97 14.40 -5.40
C ILE A 225 14.70 15.60 -4.80
N GLU A 226 16.03 15.66 -4.95
CA GLU A 226 16.84 16.79 -4.48
C GLU A 226 16.35 18.12 -5.09
N GLY A 227 16.15 18.16 -6.41
CA GLY A 227 15.62 19.35 -7.09
C GLY A 227 14.21 19.74 -6.65
N VAL A 228 13.35 18.76 -6.32
CA VAL A 228 11.98 19.00 -5.81
C VAL A 228 12.03 19.62 -4.41
N LEU A 229 12.88 19.09 -3.53
CA LEU A 229 13.06 19.60 -2.16
C LEU A 229 13.71 20.98 -2.16
N GLU A 230 14.73 21.22 -2.99
CA GLU A 230 15.35 22.53 -3.19
C GLU A 230 14.36 23.58 -3.72
N ALA A 231 13.43 23.16 -4.59
CA ALA A 231 12.35 23.99 -5.08
C ALA A 231 11.25 24.26 -4.02
N GLY A 232 11.35 23.69 -2.81
CA GLY A 232 10.42 23.90 -1.71
C GLY A 232 9.08 23.17 -1.88
N ILE A 233 9.00 22.17 -2.76
CA ILE A 233 7.78 21.38 -2.96
C ILE A 233 7.68 20.35 -1.82
N ARG A 234 6.54 20.34 -1.12
CA ARG A 234 6.31 19.43 0.00
C ARG A 234 5.88 18.04 -0.48
N LEU A 235 6.80 17.09 -0.41
CA LEU A 235 6.54 15.65 -0.48
C LEU A 235 6.13 15.11 0.90
N ASP A 236 5.20 14.15 0.96
CA ASP A 236 4.91 13.43 2.22
C ASP A 236 5.52 12.03 2.25
N ALA A 237 5.76 11.41 1.10
CA ALA A 237 6.42 10.11 0.98
C ALA A 237 7.08 9.94 -0.39
N ILE A 238 8.06 9.02 -0.46
CA ILE A 238 8.73 8.61 -1.70
C ILE A 238 8.23 7.22 -2.08
N GLY A 239 7.65 7.10 -3.26
CA GLY A 239 7.24 5.84 -3.89
C GLY A 239 8.39 5.20 -4.66
N LEU A 240 8.57 3.90 -4.46
CA LEU A 240 9.62 3.07 -5.05
C LEU A 240 8.97 1.83 -5.70
N GLN A 241 8.87 1.82 -7.03
CA GLN A 241 8.37 0.63 -7.74
C GLN A 241 9.48 -0.44 -7.83
N THR A 242 9.13 -1.69 -7.60
CA THR A 242 10.06 -2.83 -7.64
C THR A 242 9.45 -4.04 -8.36
N HIS A 243 8.96 -3.84 -9.59
CA HIS A 243 8.60 -4.94 -10.47
C HIS A 243 9.82 -5.85 -10.71
N MET A 244 9.80 -7.06 -10.16
CA MET A 244 10.93 -8.01 -10.18
C MET A 244 10.65 -9.17 -11.15
N HIS A 245 10.12 -8.85 -12.34
CA HIS A 245 9.80 -9.85 -13.37
C HIS A 245 11.05 -10.54 -13.93
N GLN A 246 12.22 -9.89 -13.82
CA GLN A 246 13.54 -10.42 -14.20
C GLN A 246 14.26 -11.15 -13.04
N GLY A 247 13.57 -11.36 -11.92
CA GLY A 247 14.05 -12.05 -10.73
C GLY A 247 14.20 -11.15 -9.50
N PHE A 248 14.19 -11.79 -8.33
CA PHE A 248 14.35 -11.10 -7.05
C PHE A 248 15.70 -10.38 -6.94
N ARG A 249 15.65 -9.13 -6.47
CA ARG A 249 16.84 -8.28 -6.35
C ARG A 249 17.78 -8.71 -5.21
N GLY A 250 17.28 -9.48 -4.24
CA GLY A 250 18.00 -9.81 -3.01
C GLY A 250 17.81 -8.76 -1.92
N GLU A 251 17.87 -9.19 -0.67
CA GLU A 251 17.64 -8.37 0.53
C GLU A 251 18.67 -7.24 0.64
N GLU A 252 19.94 -7.53 0.38
CA GLU A 252 21.01 -6.52 0.43
C GLU A 252 20.76 -5.39 -0.58
N ALA A 253 20.27 -5.71 -1.78
CA ALA A 253 19.93 -4.70 -2.78
C ALA A 253 18.71 -3.86 -2.35
N LEU A 254 17.68 -4.49 -1.79
CA LEU A 254 16.49 -3.80 -1.28
C LEU A 254 16.83 -2.86 -0.13
N VAL A 255 17.63 -3.31 0.83
CA VAL A 255 18.09 -2.49 1.96
C VAL A 255 18.94 -1.33 1.46
N LYS A 256 19.87 -1.55 0.52
CA LYS A 256 20.67 -0.46 -0.08
C LYS A 256 19.81 0.57 -0.81
N ILE A 257 18.75 0.14 -1.49
CA ILE A 257 17.78 1.05 -2.11
C ILE A 257 17.08 1.85 -1.01
N ALA A 258 16.55 1.19 0.02
CA ALA A 258 15.87 1.87 1.12
C ALA A 258 16.80 2.87 1.85
N ASP A 259 18.04 2.50 2.16
CA ASP A 259 19.03 3.38 2.79
C ASP A 259 19.31 4.64 1.96
N ARG A 260 19.44 4.49 0.63
CA ARG A 260 19.67 5.62 -0.29
C ARG A 260 18.54 6.63 -0.24
N PHE A 261 17.29 6.19 -0.27
CA PHE A 261 16.15 7.11 -0.25
C PHE A 261 15.77 7.57 1.18
N ALA A 262 16.07 6.79 2.21
CA ALA A 262 15.81 7.17 3.60
C ALA A 262 16.58 8.42 4.04
N ARG A 263 17.70 8.74 3.39
CA ARG A 263 18.51 9.95 3.65
C ARG A 263 17.72 11.26 3.50
N TYR A 264 16.62 11.24 2.74
CA TYR A 264 15.76 12.41 2.56
C TYR A 264 14.82 12.66 3.74
N GLY A 265 14.79 11.77 4.75
CA GLY A 265 13.99 11.94 5.95
C GLY A 265 12.48 11.82 5.73
N LEU A 266 12.06 11.27 4.59
CA LEU A 266 10.66 11.02 4.23
C LEU A 266 10.33 9.53 4.35
N PRO A 267 9.09 9.16 4.73
CA PRO A 267 8.59 7.79 4.64
C PRO A 267 8.76 7.21 3.23
N LEU A 268 9.17 5.94 3.17
CA LEU A 268 9.31 5.19 1.93
C LEU A 268 8.14 4.23 1.75
N HIS A 269 7.55 4.24 0.57
CA HIS A 269 6.51 3.31 0.16
C HIS A 269 7.06 2.48 -0.99
N PHE A 270 7.19 1.17 -0.79
CA PHE A 270 7.42 0.23 -1.89
C PHE A 270 6.07 0.00 -2.56
N THR A 271 5.81 0.75 -3.62
CA THR A 271 4.47 0.99 -4.15
C THR A 271 3.99 -0.09 -5.12
N GLU A 272 4.91 -0.77 -5.77
CA GLU A 272 4.60 -1.72 -6.85
C GLU A 272 5.59 -2.89 -6.83
N THR A 273 5.34 -3.87 -5.98
CA THR A 273 6.14 -5.11 -5.89
C THR A 273 5.46 -6.22 -6.67
N SER A 274 6.16 -6.87 -7.59
CA SER A 274 5.69 -8.09 -8.25
C SER A 274 6.81 -9.11 -8.41
N LEU A 275 6.52 -10.38 -8.09
CA LEU A 275 7.43 -11.52 -8.23
C LEU A 275 6.77 -12.59 -9.08
N VAL A 276 7.49 -13.09 -10.08
CA VAL A 276 6.98 -14.04 -11.07
C VAL A 276 7.12 -15.47 -10.55
N SER A 277 6.06 -16.27 -10.61
CA SER A 277 6.06 -17.72 -10.30
C SER A 277 6.22 -18.62 -11.54
N GLY A 278 6.53 -18.04 -12.70
CA GLY A 278 6.90 -18.73 -13.94
C GLY A 278 8.37 -18.55 -14.30
N ASP A 279 8.69 -18.61 -15.58
CA ASP A 279 10.03 -18.28 -16.09
C ASP A 279 10.36 -16.80 -15.86
N LEU A 280 11.61 -16.48 -15.54
CA LEU A 280 12.02 -15.09 -15.37
C LEU A 280 12.12 -14.40 -16.73
N MET A 281 11.67 -13.14 -16.79
CA MET A 281 11.84 -12.31 -17.97
C MET A 281 13.34 -12.12 -18.27
N PRO A 282 13.78 -12.23 -19.53
CA PRO A 282 15.18 -12.02 -19.89
C PRO A 282 15.68 -10.61 -19.52
N ARG A 283 16.91 -10.53 -18.98
CA ARG A 283 17.53 -9.27 -18.54
C ARG A 283 17.80 -8.24 -19.64
N HIS A 284 17.74 -8.64 -20.91
CA HIS A 284 17.95 -7.72 -22.03
C HIS A 284 16.68 -6.94 -22.41
N ILE A 285 15.52 -7.33 -21.85
CA ILE A 285 14.29 -6.54 -21.97
C ILE A 285 14.45 -5.30 -21.08
N VAL A 286 14.30 -4.12 -21.69
CA VAL A 286 14.49 -2.83 -21.00
C VAL A 286 13.15 -2.29 -20.51
N ASP A 287 12.16 -2.20 -21.40
CA ASP A 287 10.78 -1.93 -21.03
C ASP A 287 10.06 -3.27 -20.79
N LEU A 288 9.51 -3.47 -19.58
CA LEU A 288 8.79 -4.70 -19.26
C LEU A 288 7.58 -4.92 -20.19
N ASN A 289 6.99 -3.85 -20.74
CA ASN A 289 5.88 -3.93 -21.68
C ASN A 289 6.29 -4.50 -23.05
N ASP A 290 7.58 -4.53 -23.39
CA ASP A 290 8.08 -5.14 -24.62
C ASP A 290 8.07 -6.68 -24.55
N TRP A 291 7.94 -7.24 -23.34
CA TRP A 291 7.84 -8.69 -23.17
C TRP A 291 6.41 -9.17 -23.43
N GLN A 292 6.16 -9.56 -24.68
CA GLN A 292 4.89 -10.11 -25.14
C GLN A 292 5.11 -11.58 -25.50
N VAL A 293 4.58 -12.48 -24.68
CA VAL A 293 4.60 -13.94 -24.91
C VAL A 293 3.18 -14.48 -24.93
N ASP A 294 2.95 -15.53 -25.73
CA ASP A 294 1.63 -16.14 -25.87
C ASP A 294 1.12 -16.71 -24.55
N GLU A 295 2.01 -17.36 -23.78
CA GLU A 295 1.71 -17.93 -22.47
C GLU A 295 2.88 -17.69 -21.52
N TRP A 296 2.56 -17.34 -20.27
CA TRP A 296 3.53 -17.21 -19.18
C TRP A 296 3.01 -17.94 -17.93
N PRO A 297 3.02 -19.29 -17.93
CA PRO A 297 2.42 -20.06 -16.85
C PRO A 297 3.27 -20.05 -15.57
N SER A 298 2.61 -20.18 -14.42
CA SER A 298 3.24 -20.58 -13.17
C SER A 298 3.81 -22.00 -13.29
N THR A 299 4.91 -22.28 -12.57
CA THR A 299 5.45 -23.64 -12.39
C THR A 299 5.54 -23.98 -10.90
N PRO A 300 5.47 -25.26 -10.49
CA PRO A 300 5.63 -25.63 -9.08
C PRO A 300 6.92 -25.08 -8.44
N GLU A 301 8.03 -25.14 -9.16
CA GLU A 301 9.32 -24.59 -8.72
C GLU A 301 9.29 -23.07 -8.65
N GLY A 302 8.62 -22.41 -9.60
CA GLY A 302 8.47 -20.96 -9.62
C GLY A 302 7.55 -20.45 -8.52
N GLU A 303 6.48 -21.16 -8.17
CA GLU A 303 5.62 -20.85 -7.02
C GLU A 303 6.37 -21.01 -5.69
N ALA A 304 7.17 -22.06 -5.54
CA ALA A 304 8.03 -22.24 -4.37
C ALA A 304 9.08 -21.12 -4.26
N ARG A 305 9.70 -20.73 -5.38
CA ARG A 305 10.63 -19.60 -5.45
C ARG A 305 9.94 -18.28 -5.09
N GLN A 306 8.76 -18.02 -5.66
CA GLN A 306 7.98 -16.81 -5.39
C GLN A 306 7.67 -16.68 -3.89
N ALA A 307 7.35 -17.79 -3.21
CA ALA A 307 7.10 -17.79 -1.77
C ALA A 307 8.36 -17.44 -0.95
N ASP A 308 9.51 -18.08 -1.24
CA ASP A 308 10.79 -17.77 -0.57
C ASP A 308 11.19 -16.30 -0.77
N GLU A 309 11.12 -15.83 -2.01
CA GLU A 309 11.50 -14.46 -2.37
C GLU A 309 10.55 -13.43 -1.76
N LEU A 310 9.25 -13.73 -1.68
CA LEU A 310 8.25 -12.86 -1.06
C LEU A 310 8.49 -12.74 0.44
N GLU A 311 8.77 -13.85 1.14
CA GLU A 311 9.08 -13.83 2.57
C GLU A 311 10.31 -12.95 2.84
N ARG A 312 11.39 -13.18 2.09
CA ARG A 312 12.65 -12.43 2.21
C ARG A 312 12.47 -10.95 1.87
N HIS A 313 11.68 -10.63 0.84
CA HIS A 313 11.32 -9.27 0.46
C HIS A 313 10.60 -8.54 1.60
N TYR A 314 9.52 -9.12 2.11
CA TYR A 314 8.71 -8.48 3.14
C TYR A 314 9.49 -8.32 4.46
N ARG A 315 10.26 -9.33 4.87
CA ARG A 315 11.12 -9.22 6.07
C ARG A 315 12.15 -8.11 5.94
N ALA A 316 12.84 -8.02 4.79
CA ALA A 316 13.85 -6.99 4.57
C ALA A 316 13.25 -5.57 4.64
N LEU A 317 12.09 -5.36 4.01
CA LEU A 317 11.44 -4.05 3.97
C LEU A 317 10.76 -3.67 5.29
N VAL A 318 10.04 -4.59 5.94
CA VAL A 318 9.47 -4.35 7.29
C VAL A 318 10.57 -4.08 8.31
N GLY A 319 11.72 -4.74 8.16
CA GLY A 319 12.92 -4.53 8.98
C GLY A 319 13.61 -3.18 8.78
N HIS A 320 13.27 -2.42 7.74
CA HIS A 320 13.89 -1.12 7.47
C HIS A 320 13.06 0.04 8.05
N PRO A 321 13.58 0.88 8.97
CA PRO A 321 12.79 1.82 9.76
C PRO A 321 12.15 2.97 8.99
N ALA A 322 12.64 3.29 7.78
CA ALA A 322 12.06 4.32 6.93
C ALA A 322 10.93 3.82 6.03
N VAL A 323 10.77 2.50 5.87
CA VAL A 323 9.68 1.94 5.06
C VAL A 323 8.40 1.96 5.87
N GLU A 324 7.30 2.44 5.33
CA GLU A 324 6.00 2.45 6.02
C GLU A 324 4.91 1.69 5.25
N SER A 325 5.19 1.35 4.00
CA SER A 325 4.25 0.65 3.12
C SER A 325 4.95 -0.28 2.15
N ILE A 326 4.35 -1.46 1.94
CA ILE A 326 4.64 -2.37 0.83
C ILE A 326 3.30 -2.63 0.13
N THR A 327 3.23 -2.42 -1.18
CA THR A 327 2.05 -2.71 -2.00
C THR A 327 2.42 -3.72 -3.07
N TYR A 328 1.77 -4.89 -3.03
CA TYR A 328 1.97 -5.95 -3.99
C TYR A 328 1.08 -5.73 -5.23
N TRP A 329 1.62 -5.90 -6.42
CA TRP A 329 0.98 -5.50 -7.68
C TRP A 329 0.28 -6.67 -8.38
N GLY A 330 -0.73 -7.24 -7.72
CA GLY A 330 -1.58 -8.28 -8.27
C GLY A 330 -1.89 -9.38 -7.24
N ILE A 331 -3.17 -9.57 -6.90
CA ILE A 331 -3.59 -10.63 -5.98
C ILE A 331 -3.81 -11.97 -6.71
N THR A 332 -4.20 -11.95 -7.98
CA THR A 332 -4.50 -13.15 -8.78
C THR A 332 -3.73 -13.14 -10.10
N ASP A 333 -3.42 -14.32 -10.63
CA ASP A 333 -2.87 -14.46 -12.00
C ASP A 333 -3.92 -14.12 -13.08
N ARG A 334 -5.21 -14.15 -12.73
CA ARG A 334 -6.30 -13.87 -13.67
C ARG A 334 -6.27 -12.40 -14.10
N GLY A 335 -5.91 -12.14 -15.35
CA GLY A 335 -5.86 -10.77 -15.89
C GLY A 335 -4.70 -9.93 -15.36
N ALA A 336 -3.71 -10.56 -14.73
CA ALA A 336 -2.52 -9.88 -14.22
C ALA A 336 -1.77 -9.12 -15.33
N TRP A 337 -1.12 -8.02 -14.98
CA TRP A 337 -0.36 -7.20 -15.92
C TRP A 337 0.69 -8.04 -16.67
N LEU A 338 0.79 -7.82 -18.00
CA LEU A 338 1.60 -8.60 -18.94
C LEU A 338 1.24 -10.09 -19.05
N ASN A 339 0.06 -10.50 -18.56
CA ASN A 339 -0.30 -11.90 -18.33
C ASN A 339 0.74 -12.64 -17.49
N ALA A 340 1.48 -11.91 -16.65
CA ALA A 340 2.55 -12.46 -15.85
C ALA A 340 1.97 -13.29 -14.69
N PRO A 341 2.58 -14.43 -14.32
CA PRO A 341 2.12 -15.24 -13.20
C PRO A 341 2.64 -14.63 -11.90
N ILE A 342 2.14 -13.43 -11.56
CA ILE A 342 2.59 -12.64 -10.40
C ILE A 342 1.62 -12.71 -9.24
N GLY A 343 0.41 -13.23 -9.44
CA GLY A 343 -0.63 -13.33 -8.41
C GLY A 343 -0.17 -14.17 -7.23
N LEU A 344 -0.78 -13.91 -6.08
CA LEU A 344 -0.67 -14.75 -4.87
C LEU A 344 -1.69 -15.90 -4.94
N LEU A 345 -2.77 -15.72 -5.69
CA LEU A 345 -3.71 -16.74 -6.07
C LEU A 345 -3.51 -17.11 -7.55
N ARG A 346 -3.76 -18.38 -7.88
CA ARG A 346 -3.81 -18.83 -9.27
C ARG A 346 -5.05 -18.26 -9.96
N ALA A 347 -5.11 -18.38 -11.28
CA ALA A 347 -6.21 -17.86 -12.07
C ALA A 347 -7.59 -18.47 -11.72
N ASP A 348 -7.60 -19.68 -11.14
CA ASP A 348 -8.80 -20.36 -10.63
C ASP A 348 -9.19 -19.96 -9.19
N GLY A 349 -8.44 -19.06 -8.57
CA GLY A 349 -8.66 -18.58 -7.20
C GLY A 349 -7.94 -19.40 -6.12
N THR A 350 -7.34 -20.54 -6.45
CA THR A 350 -6.62 -21.35 -5.45
C THR A 350 -5.36 -20.65 -4.96
N PRO A 351 -5.04 -20.71 -3.65
CA PRO A 351 -3.86 -20.04 -3.11
C PRO A 351 -2.57 -20.70 -3.61
N LYS A 352 -1.58 -19.87 -3.94
CA LYS A 352 -0.19 -20.30 -4.12
C LYS A 352 0.52 -20.33 -2.76
N PRO A 353 1.66 -21.05 -2.64
CA PRO A 353 2.51 -20.99 -1.45
C PRO A 353 2.91 -19.56 -1.02
N SER A 354 2.99 -18.62 -1.97
CA SER A 354 3.28 -17.21 -1.70
C SER A 354 2.17 -16.49 -0.93
N PHE A 355 0.90 -16.83 -1.17
CA PHE A 355 -0.21 -16.31 -0.35
C PHE A 355 -0.09 -16.77 1.10
N ASP A 356 0.13 -18.07 1.31
CA ASP A 356 0.27 -18.63 2.67
C ASP A 356 1.48 -18.04 3.39
N ALA A 357 2.63 -17.92 2.70
CA ALA A 357 3.84 -17.30 3.27
C ALA A 357 3.58 -15.86 3.73
N LEU A 358 2.91 -15.05 2.90
CA LEU A 358 2.60 -13.66 3.27
C LEU A 358 1.56 -13.57 4.40
N ARG A 359 0.51 -14.40 4.36
CA ARG A 359 -0.48 -14.48 5.44
C ARG A 359 0.19 -14.87 6.76
N ASP A 360 1.07 -15.86 6.75
CA ASP A 360 1.74 -16.35 7.95
C ASP A 360 2.67 -15.29 8.55
N LEU A 361 3.30 -14.44 7.73
CA LEU A 361 3.99 -13.24 8.21
C LEU A 361 3.02 -12.23 8.83
N VAL A 362 2.02 -11.78 8.07
CA VAL A 362 1.19 -10.62 8.40
C VAL A 362 0.17 -10.92 9.51
N LYS A 363 -0.43 -12.11 9.51
CA LYS A 363 -1.47 -12.56 10.44
C LYS A 363 -1.02 -13.64 11.42
N GLY A 364 0.17 -14.21 11.22
CA GLY A 364 0.84 -15.08 12.18
C GLY A 364 1.89 -14.31 12.97
N GLU A 365 3.10 -14.21 12.41
CA GLU A 365 4.28 -13.71 13.13
C GLU A 365 4.14 -12.27 13.61
N TRP A 366 3.60 -11.38 12.78
CA TRP A 366 3.51 -9.95 13.10
C TRP A 366 2.19 -9.55 13.76
N TRP A 367 1.32 -10.51 14.05
CA TRP A 367 -0.01 -10.25 14.58
C TRP A 367 -0.19 -10.77 16.00
N MET A 368 -1.02 -10.09 16.79
CA MET A 368 -1.50 -10.63 18.05
C MET A 368 -2.89 -11.27 17.83
N PRO A 369 -3.00 -12.60 17.78
CA PRO A 369 -4.31 -13.25 17.79
C PRO A 369 -4.99 -13.01 19.15
N PRO A 370 -6.30 -13.32 19.29
CA PRO A 370 -6.98 -13.31 20.57
C PRO A 370 -6.18 -14.04 21.66
N THR A 371 -5.65 -13.26 22.60
CA THR A 371 -4.72 -13.74 23.62
C THR A 371 -5.34 -13.48 24.99
N THR A 372 -5.69 -14.57 25.68
CA THR A 372 -6.15 -14.49 27.07
C THR A 372 -5.00 -14.14 27.98
N THR A 373 -5.19 -13.11 28.79
CA THR A 373 -4.25 -12.63 29.80
C THR A 373 -5.02 -12.20 31.04
N ARG A 374 -4.30 -11.81 32.09
CA ARG A 374 -4.89 -11.46 33.38
C ARG A 374 -4.31 -10.14 33.90
N THR A 375 -5.19 -9.22 34.28
CA THR A 375 -4.80 -7.96 34.91
C THR A 375 -4.15 -8.21 36.27
N ASP A 376 -3.23 -7.32 36.68
CA ASP A 376 -2.62 -7.39 38.01
C ASP A 376 -3.57 -6.84 39.10
N ALA A 377 -3.09 -6.81 40.35
CA ALA A 377 -3.86 -6.33 41.50
C ALA A 377 -4.28 -4.85 41.38
N ALA A 378 -3.64 -4.07 40.51
CA ALA A 378 -4.01 -2.70 40.21
C ALA A 378 -4.90 -2.59 38.96
N GLY A 379 -5.36 -3.70 38.38
CA GLY A 379 -6.16 -3.73 37.16
C GLY A 379 -5.37 -3.43 35.89
N ARG A 380 -4.04 -3.64 35.90
CA ARG A 380 -3.17 -3.32 34.76
C ARG A 380 -2.74 -4.54 33.98
N VAL A 381 -2.59 -4.39 32.67
CA VAL A 381 -1.98 -5.38 31.77
C VAL A 381 -1.06 -4.67 30.78
N ALA A 382 0.15 -5.19 30.59
CA ALA A 382 1.05 -4.70 29.56
C ALA A 382 0.80 -5.47 28.25
N VAL A 383 0.67 -4.75 27.15
CA VAL A 383 0.49 -5.33 25.81
C VAL A 383 1.69 -4.93 24.97
N ARG A 384 2.49 -5.89 24.53
CA ARG A 384 3.63 -5.68 23.66
C ARG A 384 3.43 -6.37 22.31
N GLY A 385 3.31 -5.59 21.26
CA GLY A 385 3.04 -6.11 19.92
C GLY A 385 3.46 -5.14 18.81
N PHE A 386 3.21 -5.53 17.56
CA PHE A 386 3.42 -4.66 16.41
C PHE A 386 2.58 -3.39 16.53
N ALA A 387 3.13 -2.26 16.09
CA ALA A 387 2.43 -1.00 16.12
C ALA A 387 1.10 -1.11 15.35
N GLY A 388 0.03 -0.62 15.95
CA GLY A 388 -1.31 -0.79 15.41
C GLY A 388 -2.43 -0.58 16.42
N ASP A 389 -3.63 -0.90 15.98
CA ASP A 389 -4.86 -0.82 16.77
C ASP A 389 -5.14 -2.18 17.42
N TYR A 390 -5.63 -2.13 18.66
CA TYR A 390 -5.91 -3.28 19.49
C TYR A 390 -7.28 -3.14 20.15
N ALA A 391 -7.83 -4.28 20.55
CA ALA A 391 -9.05 -4.36 21.33
C ALA A 391 -8.83 -5.23 22.57
N VAL A 392 -9.56 -4.90 23.64
CA VAL A 392 -9.61 -5.69 24.88
C VAL A 392 -11.06 -5.94 25.27
N ARG A 393 -11.35 -7.15 25.76
CA ARG A 393 -12.67 -7.54 26.25
C ARG A 393 -12.59 -8.52 27.41
N PRO A 394 -13.64 -8.67 28.23
CA PRO A 394 -13.67 -9.70 29.27
C PRO A 394 -13.59 -11.11 28.66
N ALA A 395 -12.79 -12.01 29.25
CA ALA A 395 -12.61 -13.35 28.68
C ALA A 395 -13.88 -14.22 28.74
N ARG A 396 -14.76 -13.98 29.72
CA ARG A 396 -15.98 -14.76 29.95
C ARG A 396 -17.23 -14.21 29.25
N ALA A 397 -17.14 -13.04 28.63
CA ALA A 397 -18.25 -12.41 27.93
C ALA A 397 -17.83 -12.07 26.50
N THR A 398 -17.85 -13.07 25.62
CA THR A 398 -17.46 -12.92 24.22
C THR A 398 -18.34 -11.93 23.45
N ASP A 399 -19.58 -11.73 23.91
CA ASP A 399 -20.55 -10.81 23.30
C ASP A 399 -20.48 -9.39 23.88
N ALA A 400 -19.59 -9.14 24.86
CA ALA A 400 -19.40 -7.81 25.41
C ALA A 400 -18.69 -6.89 24.41
N ALA A 401 -19.04 -5.60 24.42
CA ALA A 401 -18.36 -4.60 23.61
C ALA A 401 -16.87 -4.53 24.00
N ALA A 402 -15.99 -4.58 23.00
CA ALA A 402 -14.56 -4.43 23.22
C ALA A 402 -14.18 -2.95 23.34
N ALA A 403 -13.27 -2.63 24.25
CA ALA A 403 -12.65 -1.31 24.31
C ALA A 403 -11.38 -1.30 23.44
N THR A 404 -11.14 -0.21 22.72
CA THR A 404 -10.00 -0.09 21.81
C THR A 404 -8.87 0.73 22.42
N PHE A 405 -7.65 0.41 22.00
CA PHE A 405 -6.44 1.17 22.33
C PHE A 405 -5.39 0.96 21.23
N THR A 406 -4.31 1.72 21.27
CA THR A 406 -3.25 1.66 20.25
C THR A 406 -1.92 1.29 20.89
N VAL A 407 -1.12 0.49 20.19
CA VAL A 407 0.30 0.30 20.51
C VAL A 407 1.12 1.14 19.52
N ALA A 408 1.85 2.13 20.04
CA ALA A 408 2.68 3.02 19.24
C ALA A 408 4.08 2.43 19.00
N ARG A 409 4.64 2.68 17.81
CA ARG A 409 5.97 2.20 17.41
C ARG A 409 7.07 2.71 18.35
N GLY A 410 7.90 1.81 18.87
CA GLY A 410 9.12 2.14 19.63
C GLY A 410 8.87 2.88 20.95
N ALA A 411 7.64 2.86 21.46
CA ALA A 411 7.24 3.61 22.64
C ALA A 411 6.71 2.68 23.74
N ASP A 412 6.95 3.08 24.99
CA ASP A 412 6.21 2.60 26.15
C ASP A 412 5.15 3.66 26.49
N ALA A 413 3.89 3.28 26.38
CA ALA A 413 2.75 4.16 26.61
C ALA A 413 1.86 3.63 27.76
N GLU A 414 1.06 4.53 28.33
CA GLU A 414 -0.04 4.17 29.23
C GLU A 414 -1.37 4.51 28.56
N ALA A 415 -2.36 3.64 28.74
CA ALA A 415 -3.74 3.86 28.28
C ALA A 415 -4.71 3.41 29.37
N SER A 416 -5.92 3.92 29.36
CA SER A 416 -6.99 3.46 30.26
C SER A 416 -8.27 3.20 29.48
N VAL A 417 -8.94 2.10 29.82
CA VAL A 417 -10.20 1.67 29.20
C VAL A 417 -11.15 1.16 30.26
N SER A 418 -12.44 1.33 30.00
CA SER A 418 -13.52 0.75 30.80
C SER A 418 -14.14 -0.42 30.04
N LEU A 419 -14.39 -1.53 30.74
CA LEU A 419 -15.11 -2.70 30.23
C LEU A 419 -16.49 -2.86 30.88
#